data_AF-A0A967YSR0-F1
#
_entry.id   AF-A0A967YSR0-F1
#
_cell.length_a   1.000
_cell.length_b   1.000
_cell.length_c   1.000
_cell.angle_alpha   90.00
_cell.angle_beta   90.00
_cell.angle_gamma   90.00
#
_symmetry.space_group_name_H-M   'P 1'
#
loop_
_entity.id
_entity.type
_entity.pdbx_description
1 polymer ?
#
loop_
_entity_poly.entity_id
_entity_poly.type
_entity_poly.pdbx_seq_one_letter_code
_entity_poly.pdbx_strand_id
1 'polypeptide(L)'
;MKNNRLRIFRLTCLTITTTSLLMISIPEVTAAEMSQGEMAGIIRSSGNPCNKVLDLMDTSDNSWTVQCNSGKFVVKRDAEGQYSVEPVE
;
A
#
# COMPACT_ATOMS: atom_id res chain seq x y z
N MET A 1 45.06 66.84 14.74
CA MET A 1 44.36 66.71 13.45
C MET A 1 43.11 65.85 13.69
N LYS A 2 41.92 66.45 13.52
CA LYS A 2 40.60 65.83 13.72
C LYS A 2 40.04 65.49 12.34
N ASN A 3 39.84 64.22 12.02
CA ASN A 3 39.22 63.71 10.79
C ASN A 3 38.99 62.18 10.98
N ASN A 4 37.96 61.49 10.50
CA ASN A 4 36.65 61.85 9.98
C ASN A 4 35.91 60.50 9.78
N ARG A 5 34.60 60.49 10.04
CA ARG A 5 33.57 59.63 9.40
C ARG A 5 33.51 58.14 9.78
N LEU A 6 32.60 57.90 10.73
CA LEU A 6 31.69 56.74 10.76
C LEU A 6 31.25 56.38 9.32
N ARG A 7 31.54 55.15 8.89
CA ARG A 7 31.02 54.58 7.65
C ARG A 7 30.15 53.36 7.96
N ILE A 8 28.85 53.61 7.87
CA ILE A 8 27.87 52.78 7.15
C ILE A 8 27.76 51.33 7.68
N PHE A 9 26.78 51.14 8.57
CA PHE A 9 26.13 49.84 8.80
C PHE A 9 25.66 49.28 7.45
N ARG A 10 26.41 48.32 6.90
CA ARG A 10 25.93 47.55 5.75
C ARG A 10 24.88 46.57 6.23
N LEU A 11 23.63 46.94 5.97
CA LEU A 11 22.49 46.04 5.84
C LEU A 11 22.86 44.95 4.82
N THR A 12 23.08 43.74 5.31
CA THR A 12 22.90 42.51 4.52
C THR A 12 22.31 41.48 5.46
N CYS A 13 20.99 41.55 5.60
CA CYS A 13 20.17 40.48 6.16
C CYS A 13 20.23 39.33 5.16
N LEU A 14 21.24 38.46 5.28
CA LEU A 14 21.37 37.27 4.46
C LEU A 14 20.53 36.17 5.12
N THR A 15 19.23 36.17 4.84
CA THR A 15 18.33 35.08 5.22
C THR A 15 18.71 33.84 4.42
N ILE A 16 19.45 32.93 5.04
CA ILE A 16 19.68 31.59 4.52
C ILE A 16 18.36 30.83 4.68
N THR A 17 17.51 30.84 3.66
CA THR A 17 16.37 29.93 3.60
C THR A 17 16.90 28.55 3.22
N THR A 18 17.27 27.76 4.23
CA THR A 18 17.47 26.32 4.07
C THR A 18 16.11 25.72 3.71
N THR A 19 15.85 25.50 2.43
CA THR A 19 14.71 24.69 1.98
C THR A 19 14.98 23.25 2.40
N SER A 20 14.55 22.89 3.60
CA SER A 20 14.46 21.51 4.04
C SER A 20 13.53 20.78 3.08
N LEU A 21 14.09 20.03 2.14
CA LEU A 21 13.34 19.05 1.36
C LEU A 21 12.83 18.01 2.36
N LEU A 22 11.56 18.14 2.79
CA LEU A 22 10.83 17.06 3.40
C LEU A 22 10.71 15.95 2.35
N MET A 23 11.57 14.94 2.45
CA MET A 23 11.35 13.65 1.82
C MET A 23 10.08 13.07 2.43
N ILE A 24 8.94 13.27 1.77
CA ILE A 24 7.70 12.57 2.10
C ILE A 24 7.92 11.13 1.68
N SER A 25 8.30 10.28 2.64
CA SER A 25 8.30 8.83 2.47
C SER A 25 6.86 8.41 2.19
N ILE A 26 6.59 8.07 0.93
CA ILE A 26 5.33 7.43 0.53
C ILE A 26 5.37 6.03 1.16
N PRO A 27 4.39 5.62 1.97
CA PRO A 27 4.36 4.24 2.44
C PRO A 27 4.25 3.33 1.22
N GLU A 28 5.24 2.47 1.03
CA GLU A 28 5.13 1.33 0.12
C GLU A 28 3.90 0.53 0.58
N VAL A 29 2.87 0.50 -0.26
CA VAL A 29 1.72 -0.38 -0.08
C VAL A 29 2.24 -1.79 -0.31
N THR A 30 2.76 -2.41 0.75
CA THR A 30 3.10 -3.83 0.75
C THR A 30 1.80 -4.59 0.52
N ALA A 31 1.73 -5.34 -0.59
CA ALA A 31 0.63 -6.24 -0.88
C ALA A 31 0.36 -7.07 0.39
N ALA A 32 -0.82 -6.88 0.99
CA ALA A 32 -1.16 -7.56 2.22
C ALA A 32 -1.27 -9.05 1.92
N GLU A 33 -0.37 -9.85 2.46
CA GLU A 33 -0.44 -11.30 2.38
C GLU A 33 -1.74 -11.77 3.05
N MET A 34 -2.67 -12.27 2.25
CA MET A 34 -3.97 -12.74 2.73
C MET A 34 -3.82 -14.09 3.42
N SER A 35 -4.34 -14.23 4.63
CA SER A 35 -4.28 -15.52 5.32
C SER A 35 -5.21 -16.55 4.65
N GLN A 36 -4.82 -17.83 4.69
CA GLN A 36 -5.66 -18.94 4.21
C GLN A 36 -7.05 -18.97 4.88
N GLY A 37 -7.13 -18.57 6.16
CA GLY A 37 -8.38 -18.49 6.91
C GLY A 37 -9.32 -17.40 6.40
N GLU A 38 -8.78 -16.22 6.10
CA GLU A 38 -9.56 -15.14 5.46
C GLU A 38 -10.06 -15.55 4.09
N MET A 39 -9.20 -16.19 3.28
CA MET A 39 -9.58 -16.63 1.95
C MET A 39 -10.71 -17.69 1.98
N ALA A 40 -10.64 -18.64 2.92
CA ALA A 40 -11.73 -19.57 3.17
C ALA A 40 -13.03 -18.84 3.58
N GLY A 41 -12.91 -17.77 4.36
CA GLY A 41 -14.03 -16.90 4.75
C GLY A 41 -14.69 -16.22 3.56
N ILE A 42 -13.89 -15.61 2.69
CA ILE A 42 -14.37 -14.92 1.48
C ILE A 42 -15.11 -15.90 0.57
N ILE A 43 -14.52 -17.06 0.27
CA ILE A 43 -15.15 -18.08 -0.58
C ILE A 43 -16.47 -18.56 0.04
N ARG A 44 -16.53 -18.81 1.36
CA ARG A 44 -17.80 -19.17 2.03
C ARG A 44 -18.84 -18.07 1.98
N SER A 45 -18.44 -16.81 2.14
CA SER A 45 -19.36 -15.66 2.07
C SER A 45 -19.99 -15.49 0.68
N SER A 46 -19.32 -15.98 -0.37
CA SER A 46 -19.86 -16.02 -1.73
C SER A 46 -20.83 -17.19 -1.98
N GLY A 47 -21.12 -18.02 -0.97
CA GLY A 47 -22.02 -19.18 -1.07
C GLY A 47 -21.33 -20.47 -1.51
N ASN A 48 -20.01 -20.45 -1.74
CA ASN A 48 -19.24 -21.62 -2.13
C ASN A 48 -18.76 -22.41 -0.90
N PRO A 49 -18.88 -23.76 -0.89
CA PRO A 49 -18.36 -24.54 0.23
C PRO A 49 -16.83 -24.44 0.22
N CYS A 50 -16.19 -23.97 1.29
CA CYS A 50 -14.73 -24.07 1.47
C CYS A 50 -14.40 -24.09 2.96
N ASN A 51 -14.23 -25.30 3.52
CA ASN A 51 -13.95 -25.46 4.95
C ASN A 51 -12.46 -25.26 5.25
N LYS A 52 -11.60 -25.63 4.29
CA LYS A 52 -10.16 -25.52 4.42
C LYS A 52 -9.54 -25.20 3.07
N VAL A 53 -8.70 -24.16 3.05
CA VAL A 53 -7.78 -23.88 1.95
C VAL A 53 -6.60 -24.84 2.06
N LEU A 54 -6.34 -25.56 0.98
CA LEU A 54 -5.25 -26.51 0.82
C LEU A 54 -4.03 -25.83 0.19
N ASP A 55 -4.28 -24.92 -0.73
CA ASP A 55 -3.25 -24.16 -1.42
C ASP A 55 -3.78 -22.77 -1.81
N LEU A 56 -2.89 -21.79 -1.81
CA LEU A 56 -3.18 -20.40 -2.13
C LEU A 56 -2.03 -19.86 -2.98
N MET A 57 -2.36 -19.41 -4.19
CA MET A 57 -1.39 -18.89 -5.14
C MET A 57 -1.82 -17.52 -5.63
N ASP A 58 -0.99 -16.51 -5.39
CA ASP A 58 -1.14 -15.19 -6.00
C ASP A 58 -0.94 -15.30 -7.51
N THR A 59 -1.91 -14.79 -8.27
CA THR A 59 -1.88 -14.78 -9.75
C THR A 59 -1.60 -13.39 -10.32
N SER A 60 -2.02 -12.36 -9.62
CA SER A 60 -1.71 -10.95 -9.91
C SER A 60 -1.97 -10.10 -8.68
N ASP A 61 -1.72 -8.80 -8.79
CA ASP A 61 -2.20 -7.82 -7.82
C ASP A 61 -3.71 -8.01 -7.64
N ASN A 62 -4.12 -8.32 -6.42
CA ASN A 62 -5.50 -8.54 -6.03
C ASN A 62 -6.22 -9.73 -6.70
N SER A 63 -5.49 -10.75 -7.18
CA SER A 63 -6.09 -11.97 -7.72
C SER A 63 -5.38 -13.21 -7.20
N TRP A 64 -6.16 -14.16 -6.69
CA TRP A 64 -5.69 -15.40 -6.10
C TRP A 64 -6.37 -16.59 -6.72
N THR A 65 -5.58 -17.64 -6.98
CA THR A 65 -6.10 -18.99 -7.18
C THR A 65 -6.06 -19.72 -5.85
N VAL A 66 -7.21 -20.25 -5.45
CA VAL A 66 -7.40 -20.89 -4.14
C VAL A 66 -7.85 -22.31 -4.35
N GLN A 67 -7.06 -23.27 -3.88
CA GLN A 67 -7.47 -24.67 -3.82
C GLN A 67 -8.14 -24.91 -2.48
N CYS A 68 -9.44 -25.16 -2.51
CA CYS A 68 -10.19 -25.62 -1.33
C CYS A 68 -10.39 -27.14 -1.39
N ASN A 69 -10.79 -27.71 -0.25
CA ASN A 69 -11.19 -29.11 -0.13
C ASN A 69 -12.42 -29.51 -0.99
N SER A 70 -13.14 -28.51 -1.49
CA SER A 70 -14.38 -28.61 -2.26
C SER A 70 -14.20 -28.37 -3.76
N GLY A 71 -13.06 -27.82 -4.18
CA GLY A 71 -12.86 -27.34 -5.53
C GLY A 71 -11.83 -26.22 -5.59
N LYS A 72 -11.64 -25.70 -6.79
CA LYS A 72 -10.69 -24.62 -7.08
C LYS A 72 -11.45 -23.35 -7.42
N PHE A 73 -11.00 -22.23 -6.89
CA PHE A 73 -11.66 -20.93 -7.04
C PHE A 73 -10.65 -19.86 -7.44
N VAL A 74 -11.12 -18.87 -8.21
CA VAL A 74 -10.43 -17.61 -8.43
C VAL A 74 -11.11 -16.56 -7.57
N VAL A 75 -10.32 -15.89 -6.73
CA VAL A 75 -10.77 -14.77 -5.90
C VAL A 75 -10.11 -13.52 -6.42
N LYS A 76 -10.88 -12.47 -6.68
CA LYS A 76 -10.36 -11.15 -7.07
C LYS A 76 -10.85 -10.10 -6.09
N ARG A 77 -10.03 -9.08 -5.87
CA ARG A 77 -10.38 -7.89 -5.08
C ARG A 77 -10.31 -6.66 -5.98
N ASP A 78 -11.36 -5.87 -6.00
CA ASP A 78 -11.38 -4.62 -6.77
C ASP A 78 -10.73 -3.45 -6.01
N ALA A 79 -10.67 -2.28 -6.65
CA ALA A 79 -10.10 -1.08 -6.08
C ALA A 79 -10.88 -0.52 -4.88
N GLU A 80 -12.16 -0.89 -4.74
CA GLU A 80 -13.02 -0.54 -3.61
C GLU A 80 -12.89 -1.55 -2.45
N GLY A 81 -12.16 -2.64 -2.68
CA GLY A 81 -11.92 -3.72 -1.73
C GLY A 81 -13.02 -4.77 -1.67
N GLN A 82 -13.94 -4.80 -2.64
CA GLN A 82 -14.94 -5.86 -2.76
C GLN A 82 -14.32 -7.10 -3.37
N TYR A 83 -14.78 -8.27 -2.91
CA TYR A 83 -14.31 -9.56 -3.38
C TYR A 83 -15.31 -10.20 -4.36
N SER A 84 -14.81 -10.73 -5.46
CA SER A 84 -15.54 -11.64 -6.35
C SER A 84 -14.90 -13.03 -6.32
N VAL A 85 -15.74 -14.06 -6.41
CA VAL A 85 -15.33 -15.46 -6.32
C VAL A 85 -15.96 -16.25 -7.47
N GLU A 86 -15.13 -16.93 -8.25
CA GLU A 86 -15.56 -17.74 -9.40
C GLU A 86 -14.97 -19.16 -9.28
N PRO A 87 -15.77 -20.22 -9.44
CA PRO A 87 -15.23 -21.58 -9.52
C PRO A 87 -14.44 -21.78 -10.83
N VAL A 88 -13.37 -22.56 -10.76
CA VAL A 88 -12.60 -22.98 -11.93
C VAL A 88 -13.06 -24.38 -12.31
N GLU A 89 -13.70 -24.52 -13.47
CA GLU A 89 -14.11 -25.82 -14.04
C GLU A 89 -12.92 -26.69 -14.47
#